data_AF-X1L9L4-F1
#
_entry.id   AF-X1L9L4-F1
#
_cell.length_a   1.000
_cell.length_b   1.000
_cell.length_c   1.000
_cell.angle_alpha   90.00
_cell.angle_beta   90.00
_cell.angle_gamma   90.00
#
_symmetry.space_group_name_H-M   'P 1'
#
loop_
_entity.id
_entity.type
_entity.pdbx_description
1 polymer ?
#
loop_
_entity_poly.entity_id
_entity_poly.type
_entity_poly.pdbx_seq_one_letter_code
_entity_poly.pdbx_strand_id
1 'polypeptide(L)'
;MSKSKKNVIDPEEIVKQHGADQLRYFLLREVPFGQDGNFSIPLFIKRVNSDLANDLGNLLSRTIPLVVRHCGGKVPSPADEDKILEEKIKKILPSLDEAMNILSFSEALSCIWEIIRSANLYGISFG
;
A
#
# COMPACT_ATOMS: atom_id res chain seq x y z
N MET A 1 2.94 18.54 -18.81
CA MET A 1 3.86 19.49 -18.13
C MET A 1 4.62 20.29 -19.19
N SER A 2 4.80 21.62 -19.04
CA SER A 2 5.54 22.43 -20.03
C SER A 2 6.70 23.17 -19.37
N LYS A 3 7.91 23.00 -19.94
CA LYS A 3 9.11 23.78 -19.58
C LYS A 3 8.88 25.29 -19.76
N SER A 4 8.00 25.71 -20.67
CA SER A 4 7.67 27.14 -20.87
C SER A 4 6.84 27.75 -19.75
N LYS A 5 6.12 26.95 -18.95
CA LYS A 5 5.25 27.42 -17.85
C LYS A 5 5.87 27.26 -16.46
N LYS A 6 7.16 26.87 -16.33
CA LYS A 6 7.85 26.57 -15.06
C LYS A 6 7.17 25.55 -14.12
N ASN A 7 6.09 24.89 -14.53
CA ASN A 7 5.40 23.84 -13.78
C ASN A 7 5.88 22.44 -14.16
N VAL A 8 7.20 22.26 -14.32
CA VAL A 8 7.79 20.93 -14.52
C VAL A 8 8.23 20.44 -13.16
N ILE A 9 7.73 19.28 -12.78
CA ILE A 9 8.15 18.59 -11.57
C ILE A 9 9.23 17.60 -12.00
N ASP A 10 10.41 17.74 -11.39
CA ASP A 10 11.53 16.86 -11.65
C ASP A 10 11.39 15.58 -10.79
N PRO A 11 11.18 14.41 -11.42
CA PRO A 11 11.08 13.15 -10.67
C PRO A 11 12.38 12.82 -9.92
N GLU A 12 13.55 13.22 -10.41
CA GLU A 12 14.83 12.93 -9.74
C GLU A 12 14.91 13.64 -8.38
N GLU A 13 14.45 14.89 -8.32
CA GLU A 13 14.42 15.65 -7.07
C GLU A 13 13.42 15.06 -6.06
N ILE A 14 12.26 14.58 -6.52
CA ILE A 14 11.30 13.89 -5.65
C ILE A 14 11.91 12.58 -5.13
N VAL A 15 12.53 11.78 -6.00
CA VAL A 15 13.17 10.52 -5.59
C VAL A 15 14.27 10.79 -4.57
N LYS A 16 15.08 11.84 -4.77
CA LYS A 16 16.13 12.23 -3.84
C LYS A 16 15.58 12.63 -2.46
N GLN A 17 14.44 13.32 -2.42
CA GLN A 17 13.83 13.80 -1.17
C GLN A 17 12.98 12.74 -0.45
N HIS A 18 12.28 11.89 -1.21
CA HIS A 18 11.21 11.04 -0.68
C HIS A 18 11.34 9.56 -1.00
N GLY A 19 12.23 9.18 -1.92
CA GLY A 19 12.45 7.80 -2.34
C GLY A 19 11.69 7.42 -3.61
N ALA A 20 12.25 6.45 -4.35
CA ALA A 20 11.72 5.98 -5.62
C ALA A 20 10.41 5.19 -5.45
N ASP A 21 10.29 4.39 -4.40
CA ASP A 21 9.13 3.54 -4.17
C ASP A 21 7.88 4.35 -3.81
N GLN A 22 8.04 5.43 -3.04
CA GLN A 22 6.99 6.37 -2.71
C GLN A 22 6.44 7.02 -3.98
N LEU A 23 7.33 7.46 -4.88
CA LEU A 23 6.95 8.03 -6.16
C LEU A 23 6.24 7.00 -7.06
N ARG A 24 6.79 5.78 -7.18
CA ARG A 24 6.17 4.68 -7.94
C ARG A 24 4.78 4.37 -7.41
N TYR A 25 4.65 4.22 -6.10
CA TYR A 25 3.39 3.95 -5.44
C TYR A 25 2.36 5.05 -5.76
N PHE A 26 2.74 6.32 -5.58
CA PHE A 26 1.84 7.43 -5.88
C PHE A 26 1.35 7.42 -7.33
N LEU A 27 2.26 7.25 -8.29
CA LEU A 27 1.93 7.27 -9.71
C LEU A 27 0.98 6.12 -10.08
N LEU A 28 1.23 4.91 -9.57
CA LEU A 28 0.37 3.75 -9.82
C LEU A 28 -0.97 3.83 -9.09
N ARG A 29 -1.03 4.56 -7.97
CA ARG A 29 -2.24 4.69 -7.14
C ARG A 29 -3.18 5.79 -7.63
N GLU A 30 -2.66 6.96 -7.93
CA GLU A 30 -3.45 8.17 -8.24
C GLU A 30 -3.81 8.31 -9.71
N VAL A 31 -3.09 7.63 -10.60
CA VAL A 31 -3.31 7.77 -12.04
C VAL A 31 -3.81 6.43 -12.58
N PRO A 32 -5.13 6.28 -12.78
CA PRO A 32 -5.67 5.14 -13.51
C PRO A 32 -4.97 5.04 -14.87
N PHE A 33 -4.53 3.84 -15.22
CA PHE A 33 -3.80 3.64 -16.46
C PHE A 33 -4.68 4.04 -17.66
N GLY A 34 -4.13 4.87 -18.56
CA GLY A 34 -4.86 5.40 -19.72
C GLY A 34 -5.71 6.65 -19.47
N GLN A 35 -5.70 7.22 -18.25
CA GLN A 35 -6.37 8.47 -17.92
C GLN A 35 -5.37 9.57 -17.53
N ASP A 36 -5.78 10.83 -17.69
CA ASP A 36 -5.01 11.98 -17.22
C ASP A 36 -5.06 12.06 -15.69
N GLY A 37 -3.88 12.11 -15.06
CA GLY A 37 -3.73 12.24 -13.61
C GLY A 37 -3.25 13.63 -13.20
N ASN A 38 -3.76 14.14 -12.09
CA ASN A 38 -3.27 15.37 -11.48
C ASN A 38 -2.16 15.09 -10.48
N PHE A 39 -0.93 15.45 -10.81
CA PHE A 39 0.19 15.40 -9.87
C PHE A 39 0.35 16.74 -9.15
N SER A 40 0.49 16.70 -7.82
CA SER A 40 1.02 17.80 -7.03
C SER A 40 1.79 17.28 -5.82
N ILE A 41 2.80 18.02 -5.36
CA ILE A 41 3.58 17.65 -4.17
C ILE A 41 2.69 17.48 -2.93
N PRO A 42 1.68 18.35 -2.64
CA PRO A 42 0.79 18.13 -1.51
C PRO A 42 -0.02 16.83 -1.60
N LEU A 43 -0.53 16.47 -2.78
CA LEU A 43 -1.24 15.19 -2.98
C LEU A 43 -0.29 14.01 -2.78
N PHE A 44 0.92 14.09 -3.32
CA PHE A 44 1.97 13.09 -3.13
C PHE A 44 2.28 12.83 -1.66
N ILE A 45 2.59 13.90 -0.90
CA ILE A 45 2.90 13.80 0.52
C ILE A 45 1.70 13.23 1.29
N LYS A 46 0.48 13.72 1.01
CA LYS A 46 -0.73 13.25 1.68
C LYS A 46 -0.92 11.74 1.49
N ARG A 47 -0.81 11.27 0.24
CA ARG A 47 -1.03 9.87 -0.13
C ARG A 47 0.03 8.94 0.47
N VAL A 48 1.30 9.34 0.41
CA VAL A 48 2.40 8.56 1.01
C VAL A 48 2.23 8.47 2.53
N ASN A 49 1.85 9.56 3.19
CA ASN A 49 1.65 9.56 4.63
C ASN A 49 0.42 8.75 5.05
N SER A 50 -0.73 8.94 4.38
CA SER A 50 -1.96 8.24 4.75
C SER A 50 -1.85 6.75 4.53
N ASP A 51 -1.35 6.34 3.39
CA ASP A 51 -1.39 4.95 2.99
C ASP A 51 -0.16 4.24 3.58
N LEU A 52 1.05 4.64 3.17
CA LEU A 52 2.28 3.90 3.51
C LEU A 52 2.70 4.09 4.97
N ALA A 53 2.77 5.34 5.44
CA ALA A 53 3.27 5.62 6.79
C ALA A 53 2.25 5.22 7.86
N ASN A 54 0.98 5.56 7.68
CA ASN A 54 -0.06 5.24 8.66
C ASN A 54 -0.53 3.80 8.50
N ASP A 55 -1.29 3.46 7.46
CA ASP A 55 -1.99 2.16 7.45
C ASP A 55 -1.04 0.95 7.38
N LEU A 56 -0.08 0.96 6.44
CA LEU A 56 0.91 -0.13 6.33
C LEU A 56 1.94 -0.06 7.48
N GLY A 57 2.45 1.13 7.78
CA GLY A 57 3.41 1.31 8.87
C GLY A 57 2.85 0.91 10.24
N ASN A 58 1.58 1.20 10.53
CA ASN A 58 0.92 0.77 11.76
C ASN A 58 0.80 -0.76 11.84
N LEU A 59 0.46 -1.42 10.73
CA LEU A 59 0.39 -2.88 10.71
C LEU A 59 1.75 -3.52 11.03
N LEU A 60 2.81 -3.08 10.34
CA LEU A 60 4.15 -3.63 10.50
C LEU A 60 4.74 -3.30 11.89
N SER A 61 4.58 -2.07 12.36
CA SER A 61 5.10 -1.65 13.67
C SER A 61 4.43 -2.36 14.84
N ARG A 62 3.20 -2.85 14.68
CA ARG A 62 2.50 -3.65 15.69
C ARG A 62 2.85 -5.14 15.61
N THR A 63 2.92 -5.69 14.41
CA THR A 63 3.06 -7.14 14.22
C THR A 63 4.50 -7.63 14.37
N ILE A 64 5.48 -6.93 13.79
CA ILE A 64 6.88 -7.37 13.80
C ILE A 64 7.43 -7.48 15.23
N PRO A 65 7.25 -6.50 16.13
CA PRO A 65 7.77 -6.61 17.49
C PRO A 65 7.16 -7.77 18.27
N LEU A 66 5.88 -8.10 18.03
CA LEU A 66 5.22 -9.23 18.68
C LEU A 66 5.86 -10.55 18.26
N VAL A 67 6.09 -10.75 16.96
CA VAL A 67 6.76 -11.94 16.42
C VAL A 67 8.19 -12.05 16.97
N VAL A 68 8.94 -10.94 17.00
CA VAL A 68 10.31 -10.93 17.52
C VAL A 68 10.34 -11.28 19.02
N ARG A 69 9.47 -10.65 19.82
CA ARG A 69 9.47 -10.79 21.28
C ARG A 69 8.88 -12.11 21.77
N HIS A 70 7.78 -12.54 21.18
CA HIS A 70 6.99 -13.67 21.68
C HIS A 70 7.20 -14.97 20.89
N CYS A 71 7.65 -14.87 19.65
CA CYS A 71 7.87 -16.03 18.78
C CYS A 71 9.37 -16.24 18.45
N GLY A 72 10.27 -15.49 19.11
CA GLY A 72 11.71 -15.59 18.88
C GLY A 72 12.11 -15.24 17.45
N GLY A 73 11.35 -14.36 16.78
CA GLY A 73 11.57 -13.98 15.39
C GLY A 73 11.18 -15.06 14.38
N LYS A 74 10.50 -16.12 14.80
CA LYS A 74 9.99 -17.18 13.92
C LYS A 74 8.50 -17.02 13.72
N VAL A 75 8.03 -17.37 12.51
CA VAL A 75 6.59 -17.39 12.21
C VAL A 75 5.92 -18.47 13.08
N PRO A 76 4.92 -18.12 13.90
CA PRO A 76 4.18 -19.10 14.70
C PRO A 76 3.29 -19.99 13.83
N SER A 77 2.87 -21.13 14.37
CA SER A 77 1.86 -21.96 13.72
C SER A 77 0.53 -21.19 13.65
N PRO A 78 -0.22 -21.32 12.54
CA PRO A 78 -1.52 -20.66 12.40
C PRO A 78 -2.53 -21.20 13.42
N ALA A 79 -3.38 -20.32 13.92
CA ALA A 79 -4.53 -20.64 14.77
C ALA A 79 -5.80 -20.82 13.93
N ASP A 80 -6.84 -21.43 14.50
CA ASP A 80 -8.11 -21.63 13.78
C ASP A 80 -8.80 -20.30 13.45
N GLU A 81 -8.62 -19.27 14.28
CA GLU A 81 -9.16 -17.93 14.09
C GLU A 81 -8.55 -17.20 12.88
N ASP A 82 -7.31 -17.56 12.48
CA ASP A 82 -6.64 -16.98 11.30
C ASP A 82 -7.40 -17.27 10.00
N LYS A 83 -8.19 -18.36 9.97
CA LYS A 83 -8.97 -18.78 8.79
C LYS A 83 -9.94 -17.72 8.32
N ILE A 84 -10.45 -16.87 9.22
CA ILE A 84 -11.37 -15.78 8.87
C ILE A 84 -10.66 -14.75 7.97
N LEU A 85 -9.43 -14.36 8.32
CA LEU A 85 -8.64 -13.44 7.52
C LEU A 85 -8.18 -14.12 6.22
N GLU A 86 -7.77 -15.39 6.28
CA GLU A 86 -7.34 -16.17 5.12
C GLU A 86 -8.45 -16.29 4.07
N GLU A 87 -9.67 -16.66 4.48
CA GLU A 87 -10.87 -16.71 3.64
C GLU A 87 -11.16 -15.37 2.96
N LYS A 88 -11.01 -14.27 3.69
CA LYS A 88 -11.23 -12.93 3.15
C LYS A 88 -10.18 -12.59 2.10
N ILE A 89 -8.90 -12.87 2.37
CA ILE A 89 -7.81 -12.65 1.41
C ILE A 89 -8.05 -13.48 0.15
N LYS A 90 -8.40 -14.76 0.29
CA LYS A 90 -8.71 -15.66 -0.84
C LYS A 90 -9.80 -15.12 -1.77
N LYS A 91 -10.79 -14.41 -1.24
CA LYS A 91 -11.86 -13.78 -2.03
C LYS A 91 -11.41 -12.54 -2.80
N ILE A 92 -10.33 -11.87 -2.36
CA ILE A 92 -9.78 -10.67 -2.98
C ILE A 92 -8.79 -11.02 -4.10
N LEU A 93 -8.06 -12.14 -3.97
CA LEU A 93 -7.00 -12.55 -4.91
C LEU A 93 -7.45 -12.58 -6.39
N PRO A 94 -8.62 -13.12 -6.76
CA PRO A 94 -9.05 -13.13 -8.16
C PRO A 94 -9.19 -11.72 -8.76
N SER A 95 -9.75 -10.77 -8.01
CA SER A 95 -9.87 -9.37 -8.45
C SER A 95 -8.51 -8.68 -8.57
N LEU A 96 -7.58 -8.98 -7.67
CA LEU A 96 -6.21 -8.49 -7.77
C LEU A 96 -5.52 -9.01 -9.05
N ASP A 97 -5.63 -10.31 -9.33
CA ASP A 97 -5.05 -10.93 -10.52
C ASP A 97 -5.66 -10.36 -11.81
N GLU A 98 -6.99 -10.20 -11.85
CA GLU A 98 -7.68 -9.58 -12.99
C GLU A 98 -7.19 -8.15 -13.23
N ALA A 99 -7.15 -7.32 -12.18
CA ALA A 99 -6.69 -5.94 -12.27
C ALA A 99 -5.24 -5.85 -12.78
N MET A 100 -4.36 -6.74 -12.32
CA MET A 100 -2.97 -6.81 -12.81
C MET A 100 -2.90 -7.23 -14.28
N ASN A 101 -3.72 -8.18 -14.73
CA ASN A 101 -3.75 -8.65 -16.13
C ASN A 101 -4.19 -7.57 -17.12
N ILE A 102 -5.07 -6.66 -16.70
CA ILE A 102 -5.54 -5.54 -17.52
C ILE A 102 -4.77 -4.23 -17.27
N LEU A 103 -3.66 -4.28 -16.53
CA LEU A 103 -2.81 -3.13 -16.17
C LEU A 103 -3.56 -2.03 -15.36
N SER A 104 -4.63 -2.40 -14.66
CA SER A 104 -5.37 -1.52 -13.76
C SER A 104 -4.68 -1.46 -12.39
N PHE A 105 -3.48 -0.84 -12.35
CA PHE A 105 -2.66 -0.82 -11.14
C PHE A 105 -3.31 -0.13 -9.94
N SER A 106 -4.12 0.91 -10.18
CA SER A 106 -4.84 1.59 -9.10
C SER A 106 -5.85 0.64 -8.43
N GLU A 107 -6.52 -0.21 -9.22
CA GLU A 107 -7.45 -1.21 -8.70
C GLU A 107 -6.72 -2.35 -8.00
N ALA A 108 -5.62 -2.85 -8.57
CA ALA A 108 -4.77 -3.83 -7.91
C ALA A 108 -4.28 -3.32 -6.53
N LEU A 109 -3.86 -2.06 -6.45
CA LEU A 109 -3.50 -1.43 -5.19
C LEU A 109 -4.69 -1.27 -4.25
N SER A 110 -5.89 -0.97 -4.74
CA SER A 110 -7.12 -0.97 -3.92
C SER A 110 -7.36 -2.32 -3.24
N CYS A 111 -7.21 -3.43 -3.97
CA CYS A 111 -7.32 -4.79 -3.43
C CYS A 111 -6.27 -5.06 -2.33
N ILE A 112 -5.00 -4.69 -2.58
CA ILE A 112 -3.92 -4.83 -1.58
C ILE A 112 -4.25 -4.02 -0.32
N TRP A 113 -4.78 -2.81 -0.45
CA TRP A 113 -5.18 -2.00 0.70
C TRP A 113 -6.36 -2.58 1.47
N GLU A 114 -7.27 -3.29 0.81
CA GLU A 114 -8.31 -4.02 1.51
C GLU A 114 -7.74 -5.14 2.39
N ILE A 115 -6.72 -5.84 1.90
CA ILE A 115 -6.00 -6.86 2.68
C ILE A 115 -5.32 -6.20 3.89
N ILE A 116 -4.59 -5.09 3.69
CA ILE A 116 -3.89 -4.37 4.77
C ILE A 116 -4.88 -3.88 5.83
N ARG A 117 -6.02 -3.29 5.44
CA ARG A 117 -7.06 -2.87 6.39
C ARG A 117 -7.65 -4.05 7.15
N SER A 118 -7.89 -5.17 6.47
CA SER A 118 -8.40 -6.39 7.10
C SER A 118 -7.42 -6.96 8.13
N ALA A 119 -6.13 -6.96 7.81
CA ALA A 119 -5.07 -7.38 8.73
C ALA A 119 -4.91 -6.42 9.92
N ASN A 120 -5.05 -5.11 9.71
CA ASN A 120 -5.06 -4.12 10.80
C ASN A 120 -6.24 -4.35 11.77
N LEU A 121 -7.43 -4.62 11.24
CA LEU A 121 -8.60 -4.94 12.08
C LEU A 121 -8.41 -6.25 12.84
N TYR A 122 -7.89 -7.28 12.18
CA TYR A 122 -7.54 -8.55 12.81
C TYR A 122 -6.58 -8.33 13.99
N GLY A 123 -5.48 -7.59 13.79
CA GLY A 123 -4.51 -7.30 14.86
C GLY A 123 -5.04 -6.44 16.02
N ILE A 124 -6.22 -5.82 15.90
CA ILE A 124 -6.91 -5.12 17.01
C ILE A 124 -7.74 -6.09 17.85
N SER A 125 -8.29 -7.15 17.26
CA SER A 125 -9.16 -8.10 17.97
C SER A 125 -8.43 -9.09 18.89
N PHE A 126 -7.10 -9.15 18.83
CA PHE A 126 -6.27 -10.07 19.63
C PHE A 126 -5.20 -9.37 20.49
N GLY A 127 -5.35 -8.05 20.69
CA GLY A 127 -4.49 -7.23 21.56
C GLY A 127 -5.10 -6.94 22.91
#